data_AF-A0A7S4D8G6-F1
#
_entry.id   AF-A0A7S4D8G6-F1
#
_cell.length_a   1.000
_cell.length_b   1.000
_cell.length_c   1.000
_cell.angle_alpha   90.00
_cell.angle_beta   90.00
_cell.angle_gamma   90.00
#
_symmetry.space_group_name_H-M   'P 1'
#
loop_
_entity.id
_entity.type
_entity.pdbx_description
1 polymer ?
#
loop_
_entity_poly.entity_id
_entity_poly.type
_entity_poly.pdbx_seq_one_letter_code
_entity_poly.pdbx_strand_id
1 'polypeptide(L)'
;EGFVKARALAVKFVTLYQLSEELLSKQAHYDWGLRAVKSLLRVAGNLKRAEPEVDEEAILMRALRDFNTPKIPTKDTPIFLRLIADLFPGLQLETAVNEGLKEACLAVCQERGLQ
;
A
#
# COMPACT_ATOMS: atom_id res chain seq x y z
N GLU A 1 -11.62 0.52 12.76
CA GLU A 1 -10.14 0.52 12.65
C GLU A 1 -9.43 1.67 13.36
N GLY A 2 -10.14 2.62 14.00
CA GLY A 2 -9.49 3.69 14.79
C GLY A 2 -9.19 4.97 14.01
N PHE A 3 -9.76 5.13 12.82
CA PHE A 3 -9.66 6.36 12.02
C PHE A 3 -10.79 7.34 12.37
N VAL A 4 -10.45 8.59 12.60
CA VAL A 4 -11.39 9.69 12.88
C VAL A 4 -11.79 10.40 11.58
N LYS A 5 -10.85 10.58 10.63
CA LYS A 5 -11.08 11.25 9.33
C LYS A 5 -11.64 10.30 8.25
N ALA A 6 -12.26 9.20 8.66
CA ALA A 6 -12.60 8.06 7.78
C ALA A 6 -13.43 8.44 6.54
N ARG A 7 -14.38 9.38 6.66
CA ARG A 7 -15.23 9.79 5.53
C ARG A 7 -14.45 10.46 4.41
N ALA A 8 -13.54 11.38 4.74
CA ALA A 8 -12.72 12.08 3.74
C ALA A 8 -11.70 11.11 3.11
N LEU A 9 -11.11 10.25 3.92
CA LEU A 9 -10.13 9.26 3.49
C LEU A 9 -10.74 8.15 2.61
N ALA A 10 -12.00 7.78 2.84
CA ALA A 10 -12.73 6.84 2.01
C ALA A 10 -12.88 7.33 0.57
N VAL A 11 -13.07 8.64 0.35
CA VAL A 11 -13.14 9.22 -1.01
C VAL A 11 -11.81 8.96 -1.73
N LYS A 12 -10.68 9.30 -1.12
CA LYS A 12 -9.35 9.08 -1.73
C LYS A 12 -9.09 7.61 -2.06
N PHE A 13 -9.48 6.71 -1.15
CA PHE A 13 -9.36 5.28 -1.38
C PHE A 13 -10.19 4.83 -2.59
N VAL A 14 -11.50 5.12 -2.60
CA VAL A 14 -12.38 4.70 -3.70
C VAL A 14 -11.91 5.31 -5.02
N THR A 15 -11.52 6.58 -5.03
CA THR A 15 -10.98 7.24 -6.23
C THR A 15 -9.71 6.57 -6.74
N LEU A 16 -8.77 6.18 -5.87
CA LEU A 16 -7.57 5.46 -6.29
C LEU A 16 -7.92 4.14 -7.00
N TYR A 17 -8.86 3.36 -6.43
CA TYR A 17 -9.25 2.06 -6.99
C TYR A 17 -9.98 2.21 -8.32
N GLN A 18 -10.88 3.20 -8.44
CA GLN A 18 -11.54 3.52 -9.71
C GLN A 18 -10.53 3.92 -10.79
N LEU A 19 -9.63 4.87 -10.49
CA LEU A 19 -8.60 5.30 -11.44
C LEU A 19 -7.64 4.16 -11.80
N SER A 20 -7.32 3.28 -10.85
CA SER A 20 -6.46 2.12 -11.12
C SER A 20 -7.16 1.11 -12.05
N GLU A 21 -8.46 0.90 -11.92
CA GLU A 21 -9.23 0.04 -12.81
C GLU A 21 -9.33 0.61 -14.24
N GLU A 22 -9.43 1.92 -14.36
CA GLU A 22 -9.54 2.64 -15.64
C GLU A 22 -8.20 2.79 -16.37
N LEU A 23 -7.13 3.11 -15.66
CA LEU A 23 -5.85 3.54 -16.25
C LEU A 23 -4.79 2.45 -16.30
N LEU A 24 -4.84 1.45 -15.42
CA LEU A 24 -3.88 0.34 -15.47
C LEU A 24 -4.30 -0.68 -16.53
N SER A 25 -3.33 -1.48 -16.99
CA SER A 25 -3.60 -2.51 -17.97
C SER A 25 -4.58 -3.57 -17.42
N LYS A 26 -5.36 -4.20 -18.29
CA LYS A 26 -6.28 -5.27 -17.86
C LYS A 26 -5.49 -6.52 -17.47
N GLN A 27 -5.47 -6.84 -16.18
CA GLN A 27 -4.85 -8.04 -15.62
C GLN A 27 -5.91 -8.89 -14.94
N ALA A 28 -5.87 -10.21 -15.15
CA ALA A 28 -6.85 -11.13 -14.57
C ALA A 28 -6.77 -11.22 -13.03
N HIS A 29 -5.61 -10.93 -12.44
CA HIS A 29 -5.38 -11.00 -11.00
C HIS A 29 -5.66 -9.70 -10.25
N TYR A 30 -6.04 -8.62 -10.94
CA TYR A 30 -6.43 -7.39 -10.26
C TYR A 30 -7.76 -7.58 -9.53
N ASP A 31 -7.78 -7.15 -8.26
CA ASP A 31 -8.97 -7.15 -7.40
C ASP A 31 -9.10 -5.76 -6.78
N TRP A 32 -10.00 -4.96 -7.36
CA TRP A 32 -10.38 -3.63 -6.86
C TRP A 32 -11.69 -3.68 -6.03
N GLY A 33 -12.17 -4.90 -5.73
CA GLY A 33 -13.45 -5.11 -5.07
C GLY A 33 -13.39 -5.04 -3.54
N LEU A 34 -14.54 -5.29 -2.91
CA LEU A 34 -14.72 -5.19 -1.45
C LEU A 34 -13.79 -6.11 -0.64
N ARG A 35 -13.33 -7.22 -1.23
CA ARG A 35 -12.40 -8.15 -0.58
C ARG A 35 -11.02 -7.51 -0.39
N ALA A 36 -10.49 -6.88 -1.43
CA ALA A 36 -9.27 -6.10 -1.36
C ALA A 36 -9.43 -4.93 -0.37
N VAL A 37 -10.56 -4.22 -0.45
CA VAL A 37 -10.88 -3.11 0.47
C VAL A 37 -10.83 -3.54 1.94
N LYS A 38 -11.54 -4.61 2.30
CA LYS A 38 -11.55 -5.13 3.67
C LYS A 38 -10.16 -5.52 4.16
N SER A 39 -9.37 -6.17 3.29
CA SER A 39 -8.02 -6.62 3.63
C SER A 39 -7.09 -5.44 3.89
N LEU A 40 -7.18 -4.39 3.06
CA LEU A 40 -6.41 -3.17 3.20
C LEU A 40 -6.78 -2.40 4.46
N LEU A 41 -8.09 -2.26 4.76
CA LEU A 41 -8.55 -1.58 5.98
C LEU A 41 -8.00 -2.24 7.25
N ARG A 42 -7.90 -3.57 7.27
CA ARG A 42 -7.26 -4.30 8.38
C ARG A 42 -5.78 -3.94 8.53
N VAL A 43 -5.05 -3.84 7.41
CA VAL A 43 -3.63 -3.44 7.41
C VAL A 43 -3.48 -1.99 7.89
N ALA A 44 -4.27 -1.07 7.34
CA ALA A 44 -4.25 0.33 7.74
C ALA A 44 -4.60 0.51 9.24
N GLY A 45 -5.57 -0.25 9.74
CA GLY A 45 -5.93 -0.27 11.16
C GLY A 45 -4.81 -0.79 12.06
N ASN A 46 -4.08 -1.83 11.63
CA ASN A 46 -2.90 -2.30 12.35
C ASN A 46 -1.80 -1.23 12.40
N LEU A 47 -1.51 -0.58 11.27
CA LEU A 47 -0.53 0.51 11.20
C LEU A 47 -0.93 1.68 12.10
N LYS A 48 -2.19 2.10 12.09
CA LYS A 48 -2.66 3.20 12.94
C LYS A 48 -2.54 2.88 14.44
N ARG A 49 -2.77 1.62 14.83
CA ARG A 49 -2.58 1.19 16.23
C ARG A 49 -1.11 1.13 16.63
N ALA A 50 -0.21 0.75 15.71
CA ALA A 50 1.22 0.72 15.96
C ALA A 50 1.84 2.14 16.01
N GLU A 51 1.30 3.07 15.22
CA GLU A 51 1.80 4.43 15.06
C GLU A 51 0.66 5.46 15.29
N PRO A 52 0.18 5.63 16.53
CA PRO A 52 -0.99 6.46 16.83
C PRO A 52 -0.77 7.95 16.54
N GLU A 53 0.46 8.44 16.61
CA GLU A 53 0.79 9.86 16.40
C GLU A 53 0.95 10.24 14.91
N VAL A 54 1.07 9.25 14.02
CA VAL A 54 1.20 9.51 12.58
C VAL A 54 -0.15 9.91 12.00
N ASP A 55 -0.14 10.92 11.12
CA ASP A 55 -1.35 11.40 10.46
C ASP A 55 -2.04 10.27 9.68
N GLU A 56 -3.36 10.18 9.83
CA GLU A 56 -4.17 9.12 9.24
C GLU A 56 -4.10 9.07 7.72
N GLU A 57 -3.96 10.22 7.08
CA GLU A 57 -3.83 10.32 5.63
C GLU A 57 -2.51 9.69 5.17
N ALA A 58 -1.43 9.96 5.89
CA ALA A 58 -0.14 9.36 5.63
C ALA A 58 -0.15 7.84 5.86
N ILE A 59 -0.79 7.38 6.96
CA ILE A 59 -0.99 5.93 7.21
C ILE A 59 -1.77 5.27 6.07
N LEU A 60 -2.87 5.89 5.61
CA LEU A 60 -3.68 5.34 4.53
C LEU A 60 -2.89 5.30 3.21
N MET A 61 -2.15 6.36 2.89
CA MET A 61 -1.29 6.42 1.71
C MET A 61 -0.27 5.27 1.72
N ARG A 62 0.45 5.09 2.83
CA ARG A 62 1.43 4.00 2.98
C ARG A 62 0.77 2.63 2.86
N ALA A 63 -0.38 2.43 3.51
CA ALA A 63 -1.13 1.18 3.41
C ALA A 63 -1.58 0.89 1.96
N LEU A 64 -2.09 1.89 1.23
CA LEU A 64 -2.48 1.76 -0.18
C LEU A 64 -1.31 1.43 -1.08
N ARG A 65 -0.19 2.14 -0.92
CA ARG A 65 1.02 1.87 -1.69
C ARG A 65 1.53 0.46 -1.42
N ASP A 66 1.87 0.15 -0.18
CA ASP A 66 2.57 -1.08 0.19
C ASP A 66 1.69 -2.34 -0.03
N PHE A 67 0.36 -2.25 0.16
CA PHE A 67 -0.55 -3.37 -0.07
C PHE A 67 -0.73 -3.73 -1.55
N ASN A 68 -0.63 -2.74 -2.44
CA ASN A 68 -0.93 -2.92 -3.86
C ASN A 68 0.35 -3.09 -4.69
N THR A 69 1.44 -2.37 -4.40
CA THR A 69 2.69 -2.39 -5.18
C THR A 69 3.19 -3.80 -5.54
N PRO A 70 3.20 -4.81 -4.63
CA PRO A 70 3.67 -6.16 -4.97
C PRO A 70 2.81 -6.90 -6.02
N LYS A 71 1.58 -6.42 -6.27
CA LYS A 71 0.62 -7.02 -7.22
C LYS A 71 0.60 -6.29 -8.56
N ILE A 72 1.20 -5.09 -8.63
CA ILE A 72 1.23 -4.27 -9.83
C ILE A 72 2.42 -4.68 -10.70
N PRO A 73 2.22 -5.10 -11.96
CA PRO A 73 3.30 -5.38 -12.90
C PRO A 73 4.16 -4.15 -13.15
N THR A 74 5.43 -4.35 -13.44
CA THR A 74 6.43 -3.29 -13.64
C THR A 74 6.00 -2.20 -14.63
N LYS A 75 5.27 -2.57 -15.69
CA LYS A 75 4.77 -1.61 -16.69
C LYS A 75 3.71 -0.64 -16.13
N ASP A 76 2.94 -1.08 -15.14
CA ASP A 76 1.83 -0.35 -14.54
C ASP A 76 2.27 0.39 -13.27
N THR A 77 3.41 -0.02 -12.66
CA THR A 77 3.94 0.56 -11.42
C THR A 77 4.13 2.08 -11.48
N PRO A 78 4.73 2.68 -12.54
CA PRO A 78 4.90 4.12 -12.62
C PRO A 78 3.57 4.88 -12.62
N ILE A 79 2.55 4.34 -13.29
CA ILE A 79 1.21 4.92 -13.35
C ILE A 79 0.57 4.86 -11.97
N PHE A 80 0.59 3.70 -11.32
CA PHE A 80 0.04 3.52 -9.98
C PHE A 80 0.68 4.46 -8.95
N LEU A 81 2.01 4.56 -8.94
CA LEU A 81 2.72 5.46 -8.02
C LEU A 81 2.42 6.94 -8.31
N ARG A 82 2.17 7.31 -9.57
CA ARG A 82 1.75 8.66 -9.91
C ARG A 82 0.35 8.97 -9.37
N LEU A 83 -0.60 8.04 -9.51
CA LEU A 83 -1.94 8.19 -8.94
C LEU A 83 -1.92 8.38 -7.42
N ILE A 84 -1.04 7.63 -6.72
CA ILE A 84 -0.81 7.83 -5.29
C ILE A 84 -0.31 9.25 -5.01
N ALA A 85 0.72 9.71 -5.74
CA ALA A 85 1.29 11.04 -5.53
C ALA A 85 0.28 12.17 -5.80
N ASP A 86 -0.57 12.02 -6.82
CA ASP A 86 -1.59 13.01 -7.16
C ASP A 86 -2.73 13.05 -6.12
N LEU A 87 -3.11 11.91 -5.52
CA LEU A 87 -4.15 11.84 -4.48
C LEU A 87 -3.65 12.23 -3.08
N PHE A 88 -2.36 12.06 -2.81
CA PHE A 88 -1.72 12.30 -1.52
C PHE A 88 -0.53 13.26 -1.66
N PRO A 89 -0.77 14.51 -2.09
CA PRO A 89 0.29 15.46 -2.42
C PRO A 89 1.14 15.81 -1.20
N GLY A 90 2.46 15.81 -1.37
CA GLY A 90 3.41 16.20 -0.31
C GLY A 90 3.61 15.15 0.79
N LEU A 91 2.96 13.99 0.71
CA LEU A 91 3.14 12.91 1.67
C LEU A 91 4.23 11.94 1.19
N GLN A 92 5.30 11.83 1.98
CA GLN A 92 6.34 10.82 1.79
C GLN A 92 6.52 10.08 3.11
N LEU A 93 6.12 8.81 3.12
CA LEU A 93 6.42 7.89 4.21
C LEU A 93 7.21 6.72 3.65
N GLU A 94 8.26 6.31 4.37
CA GLU A 94 9.03 5.13 4.02
C GLU A 94 8.19 3.86 4.21
N THR A 95 8.48 2.85 3.39
CA THR A 95 7.89 1.52 3.57
C THR A 95 8.43 0.93 4.87
N ALA A 96 7.55 0.34 5.67
CA ALA A 96 7.98 -0.35 6.88
C ALA A 96 8.79 -1.60 6.50
N VAL A 97 10.06 -1.65 6.91
CA VAL A 97 10.94 -2.80 6.70
C VAL A 97 11.22 -3.47 8.04
N ASN A 98 11.09 -4.79 8.09
CA ASN A 98 11.57 -5.57 9.22
C ASN A 98 13.03 -5.94 8.95
N GLU A 99 13.95 -5.13 9.48
CA GLU A 99 15.39 -5.32 9.26
C GLU A 99 15.88 -6.68 9.80
N GLY A 100 15.40 -7.13 10.97
CA GLY A 100 15.79 -8.44 11.51
C GLY A 100 15.36 -9.60 10.61
N LEU A 101 14.17 -9.52 10.00
CA LEU A 101 13.73 -10.51 9.01
C LEU A 101 14.59 -10.46 7.74
N LYS A 102 14.88 -9.25 7.24
CA LYS A 102 15.70 -9.04 6.06
C LYS A 102 17.12 -9.60 6.25
N GLU A 103 17.75 -9.32 7.38
CA GLU A 103 19.06 -9.86 7.75
C GLU A 103 19.06 -11.39 7.82
N ALA A 104 18.05 -11.98 8.48
CA ALA A 104 17.90 -13.43 8.56
C ALA A 104 17.71 -14.09 7.18
N CYS A 105 16.91 -13.47 6.30
CA CYS A 105 16.75 -13.94 4.93
C CYS A 105 18.08 -13.90 4.15
N LEU A 106 18.82 -12.79 4.26
CA LEU A 106 20.11 -12.64 3.58
C LEU A 106 21.14 -13.68 4.05
N ALA A 107 21.21 -13.92 5.36
CA ALA A 107 22.09 -14.95 5.92
C ALA A 107 21.78 -16.34 5.34
N VAL A 108 20.51 -16.75 5.33
CA VAL A 108 20.10 -18.06 4.80
C VAL A 108 20.32 -18.16 3.28
N CYS A 109 20.09 -17.09 2.52
CA CYS A 109 20.39 -17.08 1.09
C CYS A 109 21.88 -17.29 0.83
N GLN A 110 22.75 -16.59 1.58
CA GLN A 110 24.21 -16.75 1.47
C GLN A 110 24.66 -18.18 1.84
N GLU A 111 24.16 -18.73 2.95
CA GLU A 111 24.46 -20.10 3.38
C GLU A 111 24.07 -21.14 2.34
N ARG A 112 22.98 -20.90 1.59
CA ARG A 112 22.45 -21.81 0.57
C ARG A 112 22.93 -21.52 -0.84
N GLY A 113 23.77 -20.51 -1.04
CA GLY A 113 24.25 -20.09 -2.37
C GLY A 113 23.14 -19.56 -3.29
N LEU A 114 22.09 -18.97 -2.72
CA LEU A 114 20.99 -18.32 -3.44
C LEU A 114 21.30 -16.83 -3.63
N GLN A 115 20.90 -16.28 -4.79
CA GLN A 115 20.98 -14.84 -5.09
C GLN A 115 19.72 -14.10 -4.63
#